data_AF-A0A816JRI7-F1
#
_entry.id   AF-A0A816JRI7-F1
#
_cell.length_a   1.000
_cell.length_b   1.000
_cell.length_c   1.000
_cell.angle_alpha   90.00
_cell.angle_beta   90.00
_cell.angle_gamma   90.00
#
_symmetry.space_group_name_H-M   'P 1'
#
loop_
_entity.id
_entity.type
_entity.pdbx_description
1 polymer ?
#
loop_
_entity_poly.entity_id
_entity_poly.type
_entity_poly.pdbx_seq_one_letter_code
_entity_poly.pdbx_strand_id
1 'polypeptide(L)'
;MELWSESGEWISAKHQVLTLGTKNLSWRMVECCIPHNCSDKWICISGVIYYEAPDNWASMRSMVVCFDLRSEKLSFVNFMETSSKEMPVSTTLINYNDKLGLLMSGDSDDNSGYGCICGESKSLELWVLQDAGKNEWSKHV
;
A
#
# COMPACT_ATOMS: atom_id res chain seq x y z
N MET A 1 -6.76 6.48 -19.66
CA MET A 1 -5.98 5.92 -20.77
C MET A 1 -5.07 4.91 -20.09
N GLU A 2 -5.04 3.65 -20.54
CA GLU A 2 -4.01 2.72 -20.04
C GLU A 2 -2.69 3.25 -20.59
N LEU A 3 -1.77 3.62 -19.71
CA LEU A 3 -0.48 4.15 -20.11
C LEU A 3 0.48 2.97 -20.19
N TRP A 4 0.85 2.60 -21.40
CA TRP A 4 1.93 1.66 -21.63
C TRP A 4 3.23 2.35 -21.20
N SER A 5 3.86 1.86 -20.13
CA SER A 5 5.24 2.21 -19.81
C SER A 5 6.18 1.48 -20.78
N GLU A 6 7.35 2.05 -21.05
CA GLU A 6 8.40 1.40 -21.86
C GLU A 6 8.87 0.05 -21.26
N SER A 7 8.49 -0.25 -20.00
CA SER A 7 8.72 -1.52 -19.29
C SER A 7 7.68 -2.63 -19.56
N GLY A 8 6.56 -2.35 -20.24
CA GLY A 8 5.49 -3.32 -20.48
C GLY A 8 4.57 -3.58 -19.26
N GLU A 9 4.45 -2.59 -18.36
CA GLU A 9 3.71 -2.72 -17.10
C GLU A 9 2.36 -2.01 -17.13
N TRP A 10 1.41 -2.52 -16.32
CA TRP A 10 0.01 -2.10 -16.30
C TRP A 10 -0.28 -1.03 -15.24
N ILE A 11 0.32 0.15 -15.35
CA ILE A 11 -0.04 1.29 -14.50
C ILE A 11 -1.40 1.88 -14.93
N SER A 12 -2.32 2.02 -13.97
CA SER A 12 -3.63 2.61 -14.23
C SER A 12 -3.80 3.93 -13.48
N ALA A 13 -4.22 4.96 -14.21
CA ALA A 13 -4.77 6.20 -13.64
C ALA A 13 -6.30 6.15 -13.49
N LYS A 14 -6.92 5.02 -13.86
CA LYS A 14 -8.36 4.82 -13.86
C LYS A 14 -8.74 3.94 -12.68
N HIS A 15 -9.42 4.54 -11.72
CA HIS A 15 -9.95 3.85 -10.55
C HIS A 15 -11.47 3.96 -10.56
N GLN A 16 -12.14 2.84 -10.29
CA GLN A 16 -13.58 2.75 -10.29
C GLN A 16 -14.06 2.15 -8.98
N VAL A 17 -15.27 2.53 -8.62
CA VAL A 17 -15.91 2.10 -7.39
C VAL A 17 -17.37 1.78 -7.66
N LEU A 18 -17.85 0.81 -6.90
CA LEU A 18 -19.20 0.30 -7.00
C LEU A 18 -19.89 0.47 -5.65
N THR A 19 -20.99 1.23 -5.64
CA THR A 19 -21.82 1.37 -4.44
C THR A 19 -22.72 0.15 -4.32
N LEU A 20 -22.59 -0.59 -3.21
CA LEU A 20 -23.46 -1.72 -2.89
C LEU A 20 -24.68 -1.25 -2.07
N GLY A 21 -25.75 -2.07 -2.05
CA GLY A 21 -26.97 -1.78 -1.27
C GLY A 21 -28.00 -0.90 -2.00
N THR A 22 -27.75 -0.53 -3.25
CA THR A 22 -28.71 0.14 -4.13
C THR A 22 -29.40 -0.88 -5.04
N LYS A 23 -30.61 -0.55 -5.53
CA LYS A 23 -31.31 -1.41 -6.51
C LYS A 23 -30.59 -1.46 -7.87
N ASN A 24 -29.93 -0.37 -8.23
CA ASN A 24 -29.21 -0.22 -9.50
C ASN A 24 -27.71 -0.05 -9.20
N LEU A 25 -26.95 -1.09 -9.52
CA LEU A 25 -25.50 -1.10 -9.42
C LEU A 25 -24.90 -0.32 -10.60
N SER A 26 -24.07 0.68 -10.31
CA SER A 26 -23.33 1.43 -11.32
C SER A 26 -21.90 1.66 -10.86
N TRP A 27 -20.97 1.47 -11.81
CA TRP A 27 -19.58 1.85 -11.65
C TRP A 27 -19.40 3.33 -11.95
N ARG A 28 -18.64 4.03 -11.12
CA ARG A 28 -18.25 5.42 -11.35
C ARG A 28 -16.74 5.57 -11.20
N MET A 29 -16.19 6.54 -11.91
CA MET A 29 -14.78 6.90 -11.80
C MET A 29 -14.55 7.66 -10.49
N VAL A 30 -13.41 7.39 -9.84
CA VAL A 30 -12.85 8.25 -8.81
C VAL A 30 -11.58 8.90 -9.33
N GLU A 31 -11.31 10.11 -8.85
CA GLU A 31 -10.11 10.84 -9.22
C GLU A 31 -8.90 10.22 -8.51
N CYS A 32 -7.84 9.96 -9.28
CA CYS A 32 -6.57 9.46 -8.78
C CYS A 32 -5.45 10.30 -9.39
N CYS A 33 -4.63 10.92 -8.52
CA CYS A 33 -3.55 11.79 -8.96
C CYS A 33 -2.28 11.04 -9.33
N ILE A 34 -2.13 9.78 -8.88
CA ILE A 34 -0.91 8.99 -9.04
C ILE A 34 -1.26 7.66 -9.72
N PRO A 35 -0.89 7.46 -10.99
CA PRO A 35 -1.04 6.17 -11.65
C PRO A 35 -0.23 5.09 -10.92
N HIS A 36 -0.82 3.93 -10.66
CA HIS A 36 -0.14 2.83 -9.98
C HIS A 36 -0.72 1.47 -10.38
N ASN A 37 0.01 0.40 -10.04
CA ASN A 37 -0.47 -0.97 -10.17
C ASN A 37 -1.38 -1.33 -8.98
N CYS A 38 -2.43 -2.11 -9.23
CA CYS A 38 -3.21 -2.68 -8.13
C CYS A 38 -2.50 -3.92 -7.56
N SER A 39 -2.42 -3.99 -6.22
CA SER A 39 -2.03 -5.20 -5.49
C SER A 39 -3.27 -5.90 -4.94
N ASP A 40 -3.18 -7.22 -4.80
CA ASP A 40 -4.16 -8.03 -4.08
C ASP A 40 -3.99 -7.94 -2.55
N LYS A 41 -2.91 -7.30 -2.08
CA LYS A 41 -2.63 -7.07 -0.66
C LYS A 41 -3.30 -5.78 -0.18
N TRP A 42 -4.42 -5.95 0.50
CA TRP A 42 -5.18 -4.86 1.07
C TRP A 42 -5.78 -5.22 2.43
N ILE A 43 -6.09 -4.19 3.22
CA ILE A 43 -6.79 -4.30 4.50
C ILE A 43 -7.75 -3.11 4.66
N CYS A 44 -8.87 -3.30 5.35
CA CYS A 44 -9.79 -2.22 5.70
C CYS A 44 -9.71 -1.95 7.21
N ILE A 45 -9.40 -0.71 7.59
CA ILE A 45 -9.29 -0.29 8.99
C ILE A 45 -10.08 1.01 9.15
N SER A 46 -11.05 1.01 10.07
CA SER A 46 -11.82 2.21 10.44
C SER A 46 -12.44 2.96 9.24
N GLY A 47 -12.88 2.24 8.22
CA GLY A 47 -13.52 2.82 7.02
C GLY A 47 -12.53 3.34 5.96
N VAL A 48 -11.24 3.00 6.08
CA VAL A 48 -10.21 3.28 5.07
C VAL A 48 -9.67 1.96 4.55
N ILE A 49 -9.66 1.80 3.23
CA ILE A 49 -8.96 0.68 2.58
C ILE A 49 -7.50 1.10 2.37
N TYR A 50 -6.59 0.30 2.88
CA TYR A 50 -5.17 0.40 2.61
C TYR A 50 -4.77 -0.72 1.69
N TYR A 51 -4.06 -0.42 0.62
CA TYR A 51 -3.52 -1.43 -0.27
C TYR A 51 -2.13 -1.06 -0.73
N GLU A 52 -1.33 -2.10 -0.95
CA GLU A 52 -0.01 -1.93 -1.52
C GLU A 52 -0.11 -1.51 -2.99
N ALA A 53 0.74 -0.59 -3.42
CA ALA A 53 0.87 -0.20 -4.81
C ALA A 53 2.36 -0.23 -5.20
N PRO A 54 2.80 -1.25 -5.95
CA PRO A 54 4.17 -1.33 -6.43
C PRO A 54 4.42 -0.30 -7.55
N ASP A 55 5.54 0.41 -7.46
CA ASP A 55 5.94 1.46 -8.42
C ASP A 55 6.20 0.89 -9.82
N ASN A 56 6.84 -0.28 -9.87
CA ASN A 56 6.97 -1.14 -11.04
C ASN A 56 7.12 -2.60 -10.59
N TRP A 57 6.74 -3.57 -11.43
CA TRP A 57 6.80 -5.00 -11.09
C TRP A 57 8.25 -5.49 -11.00
N ALA A 58 9.17 -4.82 -11.70
CA ALA A 58 10.61 -5.06 -11.57
C ALA A 58 11.21 -4.42 -10.31
N SER A 59 10.58 -3.38 -9.75
CA SER A 59 11.02 -2.69 -8.55
C SER A 59 10.38 -3.37 -7.38
N MET A 60 11.23 -3.70 -6.44
CA MET A 60 10.81 -4.39 -5.24
C MET A 60 10.37 -3.39 -4.16
N ARG A 61 9.79 -2.28 -4.63
CA ARG A 61 9.44 -1.07 -3.88
C ARG A 61 7.98 -0.78 -4.10
N SER A 62 7.30 -0.48 -3.00
CA SER A 62 5.87 -0.17 -3.02
C SER A 62 5.57 1.03 -2.13
N MET A 63 4.51 1.75 -2.48
CA MET A 63 3.84 2.69 -1.60
C MET A 63 2.57 2.07 -1.02
N VAL A 64 1.97 2.71 -0.03
CA VAL A 64 0.62 2.36 0.42
C VAL A 64 -0.38 3.41 -0.07
N VAL A 65 -1.40 2.94 -0.75
CA VAL A 65 -2.55 3.77 -1.13
C VAL A 65 -3.62 3.63 -0.06
N CYS A 66 -4.21 4.77 0.30
CA CYS A 66 -5.30 4.87 1.24
C CYS A 66 -6.54 5.34 0.49
N PHE A 67 -7.65 4.61 0.60
CA PHE A 67 -8.94 4.99 0.04
C PHE A 67 -9.96 5.14 1.17
N ASP A 68 -10.33 6.38 1.48
CA ASP A 68 -11.34 6.69 2.50
C ASP A 68 -12.73 6.40 1.92
N LEU A 69 -13.46 5.45 2.52
CA LEU A 69 -14.75 4.98 2.00
C LEU A 69 -15.88 6.02 2.11
N ARG A 70 -15.74 7.01 2.99
CA ARG A 70 -16.77 8.03 3.23
C ARG A 70 -16.65 9.20 2.27
N SER A 71 -15.42 9.65 2.03
CA SER A 71 -15.10 10.76 1.13
C SER A 71 -14.76 10.30 -0.28
N GLU A 72 -14.46 9.01 -0.46
CA GLU A 72 -14.08 8.36 -1.71
C GLU A 72 -12.86 9.00 -2.35
N LYS A 73 -11.92 9.42 -1.49
CA LYS A 73 -10.67 10.06 -1.89
C LYS A 73 -9.50 9.13 -1.69
N LEU A 74 -8.58 9.18 -2.65
CA LEU A 74 -7.30 8.51 -2.60
C LEU A 74 -6.25 9.44 -1.97
N SER A 75 -5.44 8.89 -1.07
CA SER A 75 -4.22 9.49 -0.57
C SER A 75 -3.11 8.44 -0.54
N PHE A 76 -1.88 8.88 -0.36
CA PHE A 76 -0.69 8.04 -0.52
C PHE A 76 0.24 8.25 0.66
N VAL A 77 0.81 7.15 1.14
CA VAL A 77 1.76 7.15 2.25
C VAL A 77 3.04 6.50 1.74
N ASN A 78 4.13 7.27 1.72
CA ASN A 78 5.40 6.84 1.18
C ASN A 78 6.38 6.50 2.31
N PHE A 79 6.50 5.22 2.64
CA PHE A 79 7.36 4.76 3.72
C PHE A 79 8.82 5.22 3.59
N MET A 80 9.33 5.33 2.35
CA MET A 80 10.72 5.74 2.07
C MET A 80 11.07 7.13 2.61
N GLU A 81 10.12 8.07 2.57
CA GLU A 81 10.37 9.47 3.00
C GLU A 81 10.75 9.55 4.48
N THR A 82 10.23 8.62 5.28
CA THR A 82 10.41 8.63 6.74
C THR A 82 11.49 7.70 7.26
N SER A 83 11.65 6.52 6.65
CA SER A 83 12.46 5.45 7.26
C SER A 83 13.85 5.31 6.67
N SER A 84 14.18 6.04 5.59
CA SER A 84 15.35 5.79 4.74
C SER A 84 15.47 4.33 4.25
N LYS A 85 14.38 3.54 4.40
CA LYS A 85 14.25 2.14 4.06
C LYS A 85 13.12 1.99 3.07
N GLU A 86 13.31 1.09 2.11
CA GLU A 86 12.27 0.76 1.15
C GLU A 86 11.23 -0.15 1.80
N MET A 87 9.97 -0.02 1.41
CA MET A 87 8.93 -0.99 1.78
C MET A 87 9.05 -2.18 0.81
N PRO A 88 9.46 -3.38 1.27
CA PRO A 88 9.55 -4.53 0.40
C PRO A 88 8.17 -4.93 -0.12
N VAL A 89 8.10 -5.45 -1.35
CA VAL A 89 6.83 -5.95 -1.91
C VAL A 89 6.23 -7.07 -1.06
N SER A 90 7.04 -7.78 -0.27
CA SER A 90 6.60 -8.83 0.66
C SER A 90 6.01 -8.31 1.99
N THR A 91 5.90 -6.99 2.17
CA THR A 91 5.35 -6.40 3.40
C THR A 91 3.92 -6.87 3.65
N THR A 92 3.63 -7.25 4.89
CA THR A 92 2.27 -7.58 5.32
C THR A 92 1.62 -6.36 5.94
N LEU A 93 0.47 -5.93 5.40
CA LEU A 93 -0.35 -4.90 6.00
C LEU A 93 -1.17 -5.51 7.15
N ILE A 94 -1.10 -4.90 8.34
CA ILE A 94 -1.82 -5.36 9.53
C ILE A 94 -2.63 -4.23 10.16
N ASN A 95 -3.70 -4.59 10.87
CA ASN A 95 -4.37 -3.67 11.79
C ASN A 95 -3.68 -3.78 13.16
N TYR A 96 -3.03 -2.69 13.58
CA TYR A 96 -2.42 -2.56 14.89
C TYR A 96 -3.15 -1.48 15.68
N ASN A 97 -4.06 -1.89 16.56
CA ASN A 97 -4.85 -0.97 17.41
C ASN A 97 -5.51 0.17 16.61
N ASP A 98 -6.26 -0.20 15.57
CA ASP A 98 -6.96 0.70 14.64
C ASP A 98 -6.05 1.62 13.81
N LYS A 99 -4.75 1.32 13.77
CA LYS A 99 -3.76 1.97 12.91
C LYS A 99 -3.21 0.99 11.90
N LEU A 100 -2.80 1.51 10.75
CA LEU A 100 -2.07 0.72 9.76
C LEU A 100 -0.69 0.33 10.31
N GLY A 101 -0.40 -0.96 10.32
CA GLY A 101 0.92 -1.50 10.56
C GLY A 101 1.52 -2.12 9.28
N LEU A 102 2.83 -1.94 9.10
CA LEU A 102 3.66 -2.65 8.13
C LEU A 102 4.51 -3.66 8.89
N LEU A 103 4.28 -4.94 8.63
CA LEU A 103 5.05 -6.02 9.21
C LEU A 103 5.96 -6.63 8.14
N MET A 104 7.27 -6.63 8.41
CA MET A 104 8.30 -7.13 7.48
C MET A 104 9.37 -7.92 8.23
N SER A 105 10.17 -8.68 7.49
CA SER A 105 11.36 -9.34 8.05
C SER A 105 12.38 -8.28 8.48
N GLY A 106 12.97 -8.47 9.66
CA GLY A 106 14.09 -7.65 10.14
C GLY A 106 15.46 -8.18 9.70
N ASP A 107 15.50 -9.37 9.09
CA ASP A 107 16.76 -10.04 8.72
C ASP A 107 17.32 -9.57 7.37
N SER A 108 16.54 -8.80 6.61
CA SER A 108 16.93 -8.33 5.28
C SER A 108 17.90 -7.15 5.39
N ASP A 109 19.20 -7.45 5.44
CA ASP A 109 20.29 -6.50 5.15
C ASP A 109 20.61 -6.43 3.64
N ASP A 110 20.04 -7.31 2.83
CA ASP A 110 20.22 -7.32 1.40
C ASP A 110 19.17 -6.40 0.74
N ASN A 111 19.65 -5.45 -0.05
CA ASN A 111 18.88 -4.63 -0.98
C ASN A 111 18.15 -5.46 -2.07
N SER A 112 17.93 -6.76 -1.83
CA SER A 112 17.34 -7.70 -2.76
C SER A 112 15.83 -7.58 -2.82
N GLY A 113 15.17 -6.84 -1.91
CA GLY A 113 13.72 -6.66 -1.90
C GLY A 113 12.89 -7.91 -1.58
N TYR A 114 13.54 -9.06 -1.29
CA TYR A 114 12.91 -10.36 -1.03
C TYR A 114 12.67 -10.65 0.46
N GLY A 115 12.58 -9.63 1.32
CA GLY A 115 12.44 -9.77 2.78
C GLY A 115 11.06 -10.25 3.25
N CYS A 116 10.55 -11.37 2.71
CA CYS A 116 9.29 -11.95 3.16
C CYS A 116 9.46 -12.58 4.55
N ILE A 117 8.41 -12.48 5.37
CA ILE A 117 8.35 -13.17 6.65
C ILE A 117 8.12 -14.64 6.36
N CYS A 118 8.99 -15.49 6.86
CA CYS A 118 8.90 -16.94 6.72
C CYS A 118 9.26 -17.63 8.04
N GLY A 119 9.14 -18.96 8.10
CA GLY A 119 9.49 -19.73 9.29
C GLY A 119 10.97 -19.66 9.69
N GLU A 120 11.82 -19.15 8.81
CA GLU A 120 13.26 -18.95 9.06
C GLU A 120 13.58 -17.53 9.53
N SER A 121 12.60 -16.62 9.55
CA SER A 121 12.79 -15.26 10.02
C SER A 121 13.20 -15.24 11.50
N LYS A 122 14.34 -14.64 11.80
CA LYS A 122 14.92 -14.48 13.14
C LYS A 122 14.48 -13.18 13.80
N SER A 123 14.07 -12.20 13.01
CA SER A 123 13.59 -10.92 13.50
C SER A 123 12.45 -10.38 12.65
N LEU A 124 11.58 -9.59 13.28
CA LEU A 124 10.47 -8.90 12.65
C LEU A 124 10.61 -7.41 12.91
N GLU A 125 10.21 -6.60 11.93
CA GLU A 125 10.05 -5.17 12.10
C GLU A 125 8.60 -4.79 11.92
N LEU A 126 8.08 -4.05 12.90
CA LEU A 126 6.75 -3.46 12.84
C LEU A 126 6.88 -1.94 12.75
N TRP A 127 6.25 -1.36 11.73
CA TRP A 127 6.09 0.08 11.59
C TRP A 127 4.62 0.43 11.68
N VAL A 128 4.27 1.41 12.51
CA VAL A 128 2.88 1.83 12.70
C VAL A 128 2.71 3.26 12.21
N LEU A 129 1.70 3.47 11.37
CA LEU A 129 1.34 4.78 10.84
C LEU A 129 0.68 5.61 11.95
N GLN A 130 1.31 6.72 12.32
CA GLN A 130 0.81 7.64 13.34
C GLN A 130 -0.08 8.72 12.76
N ASP A 131 0.32 9.29 11.62
CA ASP A 131 -0.41 10.34 10.91
C ASP A 131 -0.23 10.14 9.40
N ALA A 132 -1.31 9.74 8.71
CA ALA A 132 -1.29 9.53 7.26
C ALA A 132 -1.08 10.83 6.47
N GLY A 133 -1.60 11.97 6.96
CA GLY A 133 -1.51 13.25 6.28
C GLY A 133 -0.10 13.85 6.33
N LYS A 134 0.69 13.46 7.33
CA LYS A 134 2.10 13.87 7.49
C LYS A 134 3.10 12.77 7.13
N ASN A 135 2.60 11.60 6.74
CA ASN A 135 3.43 10.42 6.48
C ASN A 135 4.30 10.05 7.70
N GLU A 136 3.79 10.17 8.93
CA GLU A 136 4.56 9.92 10.16
C GLU A 136 4.47 8.45 10.59
N TRP A 137 5.62 7.81 10.78
CA TRP A 137 5.72 6.40 11.17
C TRP A 137 6.54 6.22 12.45
N SER A 138 6.20 5.18 13.22
CA SER A 138 6.98 4.76 14.38
C SER A 138 7.34 3.28 14.30
N LYS A 139 8.61 2.96 14.46
CA LYS A 139 9.08 1.57 14.61
C LYS A 139 8.70 1.05 16.00
N HIS A 140 8.07 -0.11 16.06
CA HIS A 140 7.80 -0.87 17.28
C HIS A 140 8.79 -2.04 17.35
N VAL A 141 9.44 -2.19 18.51
CA VAL A 141 10.43 -3.24 18.82
C VAL A 141 9.74 -4.41 19.49
#